data_AF-A0A959S8U9-F1
#
_entry.id   AF-A0A959S8U9-F1
#
_cell.length_a   1.000
_cell.length_b   1.000
_cell.length_c   1.000
_cell.angle_alpha   90.00
_cell.angle_beta   90.00
_cell.angle_gamma   90.00
#
_symmetry.space_group_name_H-M   'P 1'
#
loop_
_entity.id
_entity.type
_entity.pdbx_description
1 polymer ?
#
loop_
_entity_poly.entity_id
_entity_poly.type
_entity_poly.pdbx_seq_one_letter_code
_entity_poly.pdbx_strand_id
1 'polypeptide(L)'
;VSPSLWWDNGSLVSRASDILKSRPDMTERVYLALGEEGKEMAKGMERLVSAFKQHAGPSVKWWYVPFPEESHATILHRAVYKAFELMNPR
;
A
#
# COMPACT_ATOMS: atom_id res chain seq x y z
N VAL A 1 5.37 0.24 -3.66
CA VAL A 1 6.09 -1.05 -3.58
C VAL A 1 7.12 -0.93 -2.47
N SER A 2 7.09 -1.80 -1.45
CA SER A 2 7.93 -1.75 -0.24
C SER A 2 8.24 -0.33 0.27
N PRO A 3 7.20 0.51 0.52
CA PRO A 3 7.42 1.89 0.94
C PRO A 3 8.04 1.94 2.34
N SER A 4 9.00 2.82 2.54
CA SER A 4 9.64 3.09 3.84
C SER A 4 8.73 3.88 4.78
N LEU A 5 7.57 3.32 5.13
CA LEU A 5 6.51 3.96 5.92
C LEU A 5 6.91 4.23 7.38
N TRP A 6 8.02 3.68 7.85
CA TRP A 6 8.59 3.95 9.16
C TRP A 6 9.39 5.26 9.20
N TRP A 7 9.75 5.81 8.04
CA TRP A 7 10.46 7.08 7.94
C TRP A 7 9.67 8.22 8.59
N ASP A 8 10.38 9.23 9.12
CA ASP A 8 9.78 10.41 9.76
C ASP A 8 8.77 10.02 10.87
N ASN A 9 9.18 9.10 11.74
CA ASN A 9 8.35 8.52 12.82
C ASN A 9 6.99 7.98 12.35
N GLY A 10 6.90 7.55 11.08
CA GLY A 10 5.66 7.06 10.48
C GLY A 10 4.59 8.13 10.25
N SER A 11 4.98 9.40 10.06
CA SER A 11 4.06 10.53 9.87
C SER A 11 3.06 10.33 8.72
N LEU A 12 3.47 9.62 7.66
CA LEU A 12 2.57 9.32 6.54
C LEU A 12 1.47 8.34 6.96
N VAL A 13 1.83 7.26 7.66
CA VAL A 13 0.86 6.24 8.04
C VAL A 13 -0.06 6.70 9.16
N SER A 14 0.43 7.58 10.06
CA SER A 14 -0.39 8.16 11.12
C SER A 14 -1.49 9.08 10.58
N ARG A 15 -1.27 9.69 9.41
CA ARG A 15 -2.23 10.60 8.74
C ARG A 15 -3.12 9.90 7.71
N ALA A 16 -2.83 8.64 7.37
CA ALA A 16 -3.52 7.93 6.28
C ALA A 16 -5.04 7.89 6.48
N SER A 17 -5.50 7.59 7.70
CA SER A 17 -6.93 7.57 8.03
C SER A 17 -7.60 8.92 7.82
N ASP A 18 -6.97 10.01 8.25
CA ASP A 18 -7.53 11.36 8.12
C ASP A 18 -7.57 11.80 6.66
N ILE A 19 -6.52 11.49 5.90
CA ILE A 19 -6.47 11.76 4.45
C ILE A 19 -7.62 11.04 3.74
N LEU A 20 -7.80 9.74 3.98
CA LEU A 20 -8.86 8.93 3.36
C LEU A 20 -10.26 9.45 3.72
N LYS A 21 -10.50 9.78 5.00
CA LYS A 21 -11.78 10.35 5.45
C LYS A 21 -12.07 11.72 4.84
N SER A 22 -11.04 12.55 4.67
CA SER A 22 -11.18 13.91 4.12
C SER A 22 -11.44 13.94 2.61
N ARG A 23 -11.31 12.80 1.92
CA ARG A 23 -11.42 12.67 0.47
C ARG A 23 -12.44 11.58 0.08
N PRO A 24 -13.72 11.74 0.43
CA PRO A 24 -14.76 10.73 0.13
C PRO A 24 -15.01 10.57 -1.39
N ASP A 25 -14.64 11.57 -2.18
CA ASP A 25 -14.73 11.64 -3.64
C ASP A 25 -13.46 11.16 -4.36
N MET A 26 -12.48 10.63 -3.63
CA MET A 26 -11.25 10.07 -4.21
C MET A 26 -11.59 8.93 -5.18
N THR A 27 -11.08 9.02 -6.41
CA THR A 27 -11.29 8.03 -7.50
C THR A 27 -9.98 7.35 -7.93
N GLU A 28 -8.89 7.73 -7.28
CA GLU A 28 -7.55 7.28 -7.55
C GLU A 28 -7.41 5.77 -7.32
N ARG A 29 -6.57 5.15 -8.15
CA ARG A 29 -6.23 3.74 -8.05
C ARG A 29 -4.93 3.60 -7.24
N VAL A 30 -4.95 2.85 -6.15
CA VAL A 30 -3.78 2.68 -5.26
C VAL A 30 -3.33 1.23 -5.20
N TYR A 31 -2.08 0.97 -5.54
CA TYR A 31 -1.48 -0.36 -5.45
C TYR A 31 -0.43 -0.40 -4.34
N LEU A 32 -0.67 -1.24 -3.33
CA LEU A 32 0.23 -1.48 -2.20
C LEU A 32 0.87 -2.85 -2.36
N ALA A 33 2.19 -2.91 -2.24
CA ALA A 33 2.94 -4.16 -2.28
C ALA A 33 4.04 -4.15 -1.23
N LEU A 34 4.29 -5.32 -0.63
CA LEU A 34 5.28 -5.51 0.42
C LEU A 34 6.03 -6.83 0.19
N GLY A 35 7.36 -6.79 0.31
CA GLY A 35 8.20 -7.98 0.23
C GLY A 35 8.29 -8.67 1.59
N GLU A 36 9.19 -9.65 1.68
CA GLU A 36 9.73 -10.08 2.95
C GLU A 36 10.64 -8.98 3.51
N GLU A 37 10.09 -8.19 4.45
CA GLU A 37 10.71 -7.02 5.04
C GLU A 37 10.87 -7.17 6.56
N GLY A 38 11.70 -6.30 7.16
CA GLY A 38 11.82 -6.22 8.61
C GLY A 38 10.53 -5.80 9.32
N LYS A 39 10.44 -6.11 10.63
CA LYS A 39 9.25 -5.86 11.47
C LYS A 39 8.68 -4.44 11.36
N GLU A 40 9.53 -3.42 11.30
CA GLU A 40 9.08 -2.03 11.24
C GLU A 40 8.42 -1.67 9.90
N MET A 41 8.94 -2.20 8.79
CA MET A 41 8.31 -2.05 7.48
C MET A 41 6.98 -2.79 7.39
N ALA A 42 6.93 -4.02 7.92
CA ALA A 42 5.69 -4.80 7.99
C ALA A 42 4.60 -4.07 8.79
N LYS A 43 4.93 -3.58 9.99
CA LYS A 43 3.99 -2.78 10.82
C LYS A 43 3.48 -1.53 10.10
N GLY A 44 4.37 -0.81 9.40
CA GLY A 44 3.99 0.36 8.61
C GLY A 44 2.97 0.01 7.53
N MET A 45 3.20 -1.08 6.80
CA MET A 45 2.25 -1.55 5.79
C MET A 45 0.94 -2.03 6.39
N GLU A 46 0.96 -2.79 7.48
CA GLU A 46 -0.24 -3.27 8.17
C GLU A 46 -1.15 -2.11 8.60
N ARG A 47 -0.57 -1.04 9.13
CA ARG A 47 -1.30 0.19 9.50
C ARG A 47 -1.92 0.85 8.28
N LEU A 48 -1.17 0.97 7.18
CA LEU A 48 -1.68 1.57 5.95
C LEU A 48 -2.83 0.75 5.35
N VAL A 49 -2.66 -0.57 5.24
CA VAL A 49 -3.70 -1.49 4.76
C VAL A 49 -4.94 -1.40 5.64
N SER A 50 -4.78 -1.31 6.95
CA SER A 50 -5.89 -1.14 7.90
C SER A 50 -6.64 0.17 7.68
N ALA A 51 -5.92 1.28 7.42
CA ALA A 51 -6.55 2.56 7.09
C ALA A 51 -7.37 2.49 5.80
N PHE A 52 -6.83 1.88 4.74
CA PHE A 52 -7.58 1.66 3.50
C PHE A 52 -8.82 0.78 3.70
N LYS A 53 -8.71 -0.33 4.45
CA LYS A 53 -9.86 -1.20 4.76
C LYS A 53 -10.99 -0.46 5.50
N GLN A 54 -10.65 0.45 6.40
CA GLN A 54 -11.62 1.12 7.27
C GLN A 54 -12.17 2.41 6.67
N HIS A 55 -11.40 3.11 5.84
CA HIS A 55 -11.68 4.50 5.48
C HIS A 55 -11.61 4.80 3.98
N ALA A 56 -11.18 3.86 3.12
CA ALA A 56 -11.24 4.09 1.68
C ALA A 56 -12.71 4.24 1.25
N GLY A 57 -13.01 5.33 0.54
CA GLY A 57 -14.33 5.55 -0.04
C GLY A 57 -14.67 4.49 -1.10
N PRO A 58 -15.97 4.31 -1.43
CA PRO A 58 -16.42 3.26 -2.35
C PRO A 58 -15.88 3.43 -3.78
N SER A 59 -15.49 4.65 -4.16
CA SER A 59 -14.90 4.96 -5.47
C SER A 59 -13.39 4.69 -5.53
N VAL A 60 -12.74 4.46 -4.39
CA VAL A 60 -11.30 4.19 -4.30
C VAL A 60 -11.05 2.75 -4.67
N LYS A 61 -10.39 2.51 -5.80
CA LYS A 61 -9.94 1.17 -6.18
C LYS A 61 -8.54 0.95 -5.64
N TRP A 62 -8.37 -0.03 -4.77
CA TRP A 62 -7.07 -0.30 -4.19
C TRP A 62 -6.81 -1.79 -4.01
N TRP A 63 -5.53 -2.14 -4.01
CA TRP A 63 -5.05 -3.51 -3.86
C TRP A 63 -3.91 -3.56 -2.87
N TYR A 64 -3.81 -4.66 -2.13
CA TYR A 64 -2.65 -5.02 -1.35
C TYR A 64 -2.17 -6.41 -1.78
N VAL A 65 -0.89 -6.53 -2.15
CA VAL A 65 -0.28 -7.80 -2.59
C VAL A 65 1.03 -8.04 -1.84
N PRO A 66 1.12 -9.08 -1.00
CA PRO A 66 2.38 -9.51 -0.40
C PRO A 66 3.22 -10.32 -1.41
N PHE A 67 4.54 -10.21 -1.30
CA PHE A 67 5.54 -10.95 -2.07
C PHE A 67 6.55 -11.61 -1.09
N PRO A 68 6.16 -12.70 -0.41
CA PRO A 68 7.02 -13.31 0.61
C PRO A 68 8.30 -13.93 0.04
N GLU A 69 8.36 -14.19 -1.27
CA GLU A 69 9.57 -14.68 -1.94
C GLU A 69 10.53 -13.55 -2.37
N GLU A 70 10.15 -12.29 -2.17
CA GLU A 70 10.91 -11.13 -2.63
C GLU A 70 11.41 -10.27 -1.47
N SER A 71 12.69 -9.93 -1.50
CA SER A 71 13.27 -8.96 -0.56
C SER A 71 13.03 -7.51 -1.02
N HIS A 72 13.43 -6.56 -0.18
CA HIS A 72 13.48 -5.13 -0.53
C HIS A 72 14.18 -4.86 -1.87
N ALA A 73 15.26 -5.59 -2.16
CA ALA A 73 16.07 -5.39 -3.35
C ALA A 73 15.47 -6.01 -4.62
N THR A 74 14.59 -7.01 -4.49
CA THR A 74 14.15 -7.83 -5.62
C THR A 74 12.68 -7.59 -6.01
N ILE A 75 11.86 -7.07 -5.09
CA ILE A 75 10.41 -6.93 -5.27
C ILE A 75 9.97 -6.04 -6.43
N LEU A 76 10.75 -5.00 -6.79
CA LEU A 76 10.28 -3.90 -7.64
C LEU A 76 9.63 -4.38 -8.95
N HIS A 77 10.37 -5.14 -9.75
CA HIS A 77 9.90 -5.54 -11.08
C HIS A 77 8.66 -6.44 -11.02
N ARG A 78 8.62 -7.38 -10.07
CA ARG A 78 7.48 -8.30 -9.90
C ARG A 78 6.23 -7.59 -9.41
N ALA A 79 6.36 -6.72 -8.42
CA ALA A 79 5.24 -5.96 -7.90
C ALA A 79 4.64 -5.02 -8.95
N VAL A 80 5.49 -4.34 -9.73
CA VAL A 80 5.03 -3.46 -10.82
C VAL A 80 4.33 -4.27 -11.91
N TYR A 81 4.88 -5.41 -12.32
CA TYR A 81 4.22 -6.29 -13.29
C TYR A 81 2.84 -6.75 -12.80
N LYS A 82 2.75 -7.18 -11.53
CA LYS A 82 1.48 -7.58 -10.92
C LYS A 82 0.47 -6.43 -10.85
N ALA A 83 0.93 -5.20 -10.62
CA ALA A 83 0.08 -4.03 -10.66
C ALA A 83 -0.54 -3.84 -12.05
N PHE A 84 0.22 -4.03 -13.14
CA PHE A 84 -0.34 -3.95 -14.49
C PHE A 84 -1.39 -5.03 -14.77
N GLU A 85 -1.16 -6.27 -14.34
CA GLU A 85 -2.15 -7.35 -14.47
C GLU A 85 -3.47 -7.02 -13.76
N LEU A 86 -3.40 -6.43 -12.57
CA LEU A 86 -4.58 -6.12 -11.75
C LEU A 86 -5.29 -4.84 -12.17
N MET A 87 -4.53 -3.80 -12.51
CA MET A 87 -5.07 -2.47 -12.78
C MET A 87 -5.54 -2.33 -14.23
N ASN A 88 -4.96 -3.10 -15.15
CA ASN A 88 -5.28 -3.08 -16.58
C ASN A 88 -5.42 -4.52 -17.14
N PRO A 89 -6.36 -5.33 -16.62
CA PRO A 89 -6.61 -6.67 -17.16
C PRO A 89 -7.11 -6.57 -18.61
N ARG A 90 -6.71 -7.54 -19.43
CA ARG A 90 -7.22 -7.70 -20.79
C ARG A 90 -8.51 -8.50 -20.79
#